data_AF-A1ARB8-F1
#
_entry.id   AF-A1ARB8-F1
#
_cell.length_a   1.000
_cell.length_b   1.000
_cell.length_c   1.000
_cell.angle_alpha   90.00
_cell.angle_beta   90.00
_cell.angle_gamma   90.00
#
_symmetry.space_group_name_H-M   'P 1'
#
loop_
_entity.id
_entity.type
_entity.pdbx_description
1 polymer ?
#
loop_
_entity_poly.entity_id
_entity_poly.type
_entity_poly.pdbx_seq_one_letter_code
_entity_poly.pdbx_strand_id
1 'polypeptide(L)'
;MSAEFTTSFLTYYIRSLGERTREEKSSTKFGFDWIIYNLALADELIPYRLPFIRGGPDEISKTKTEPEFGVDLSFISPDKKVLYIFVLKDEVLKGSTWNSNNFDYDLRNAASPNLEAPEFLEIQAVRIILAYNKDEDQTGIQYFENLTKNLGPTIRGTIPLSFERWNLTTITEKVKDKLLTPSLLPQRFFSLFSYISSQFADFRHGSDAWTQQLIPNWNRFLSDLLTGNVGERNVRLLPVALIILREQGNINPSSGTGWLDLAEWAMLAIWEVFRTADKNGVKQAILEIWFGMYLPELHQYYRAHAKELATEHSLESRGSGTYLDSVASAIVAQWHVARLGILAVGLAEFGTDPPEEEQKAQLKMLNEIADWLIGFMNANPSTMRPILDINHIEQFLIWRTLWQVGRIEDIYKWLFNLQRNLLVRRSKTAWLPFIEGGNSLETVFEYLATNEKPPEFTDQSSLLLLCLLEIAFCLDPEKREKLIALYYKQIILAQDSSGNQLKNCEPIDLMGWAPPEDWASRILIKSLSYEGECQALSVFNIQGDLDSKRIVENIEQFVRQSREAQKFEFPEWLPASVLVLACLKHQTPLPPEIWRLPIWGVIDSESCKGEQK
;
A
#
# COMPACT_ATOMS: atom_id res chain seq x y z
N MET A 1 13.47 -3.09 1.81
CA MET A 1 13.25 -3.95 2.97
C MET A 1 14.51 -4.26 3.74
N SER A 2 14.55 -3.87 5.02
CA SER A 2 15.62 -4.28 5.93
C SER A 2 15.37 -5.69 6.47
N ALA A 3 16.44 -6.35 6.93
CA ALA A 3 16.34 -7.68 7.52
C ALA A 3 15.52 -7.70 8.82
N GLU A 4 15.61 -6.62 9.61
CA GLU A 4 14.84 -6.41 10.84
C GLU A 4 13.35 -6.22 10.53
N PHE A 5 13.04 -5.44 9.50
CA PHE A 5 11.68 -5.22 9.03
C PHE A 5 10.97 -6.52 8.65
N THR A 6 11.66 -7.35 7.84
CA THR A 6 11.17 -8.67 7.43
C THR A 6 10.88 -9.55 8.65
N THR A 7 11.81 -9.58 9.60
CA THR A 7 11.66 -10.35 10.85
C THR A 7 10.43 -9.88 11.63
N SER A 8 10.19 -8.58 11.77
CA SER A 8 9.04 -8.06 12.54
C SER A 8 7.69 -8.49 11.95
N PHE A 9 7.48 -8.35 10.63
CA PHE A 9 6.21 -8.74 10.01
C PHE A 9 5.98 -10.25 10.00
N LEU A 10 7.03 -11.05 9.80
CA LEU A 10 6.95 -12.50 9.98
C LEU A 10 6.59 -12.86 11.43
N THR A 11 7.23 -12.21 12.41
CA THR A 11 6.96 -12.42 13.83
C THR A 11 5.49 -12.12 14.14
N TYR A 12 4.96 -10.98 13.69
CA TYR A 12 3.56 -10.62 13.93
C TYR A 12 2.60 -11.58 13.25
N TYR A 13 2.89 -12.02 12.01
CA TYR A 13 2.07 -13.03 11.34
C TYR A 13 2.09 -14.35 12.11
N ILE A 14 3.26 -14.93 12.38
CA ILE A 14 3.41 -16.21 13.08
C ILE A 14 2.75 -16.15 14.45
N ARG A 15 2.96 -15.06 15.19
CA ARG A 15 2.32 -14.81 16.49
C ARG A 15 0.80 -14.74 16.38
N SER A 16 0.25 -14.22 15.28
CA SER A 16 -1.22 -14.12 15.13
C SER A 16 -1.90 -15.47 14.93
N LEU A 17 -1.18 -16.49 14.44
CA LEU A 17 -1.72 -17.81 14.10
C LEU A 17 -2.23 -18.57 15.33
N GLY A 18 -3.18 -19.48 15.08
CA GLY A 18 -3.58 -20.47 16.08
C GLY A 18 -2.68 -21.70 16.03
N GLU A 19 -2.95 -22.70 16.86
CA GLU A 19 -2.19 -23.96 16.84
C GLU A 19 -2.38 -24.69 15.50
N ARG A 20 -3.64 -24.88 15.09
CA ARG A 20 -4.03 -25.67 13.91
C ARG A 20 -4.85 -24.90 12.90
N THR A 21 -4.68 -25.29 11.64
CA THR A 21 -5.52 -24.83 10.54
C THR A 21 -6.86 -25.57 10.59
N ARG A 22 -7.98 -24.84 10.72
CA ARG A 22 -9.33 -25.39 10.84
C ARG A 22 -10.32 -24.64 9.95
N GLU A 23 -11.16 -25.36 9.23
CA GLU A 23 -12.32 -24.77 8.56
C GLU A 23 -13.46 -24.60 9.58
N GLU A 24 -13.88 -23.37 9.81
CA GLU A 24 -15.06 -23.06 10.63
C GLU A 24 -16.20 -22.54 9.76
N LYS A 25 -17.43 -22.58 10.29
CA LYS A 25 -18.64 -22.13 9.58
C LYS A 25 -18.54 -20.69 9.06
N SER A 26 -17.76 -19.83 9.71
CA SER A 26 -17.62 -18.41 9.36
C SER A 26 -16.36 -18.08 8.56
N SER A 27 -15.29 -18.86 8.70
CA SER A 27 -14.00 -18.63 8.03
C SER A 27 -13.01 -19.76 8.31
N THR A 28 -11.98 -19.89 7.47
CA THR A 28 -10.82 -20.75 7.76
C THR A 28 -9.92 -20.04 8.78
N LYS A 29 -9.68 -20.68 9.93
CA LYS A 29 -8.64 -20.25 10.87
C LYS A 29 -7.32 -20.89 10.48
N PHE A 30 -6.31 -20.08 10.21
CA PHE A 30 -4.95 -20.57 9.95
C PHE A 30 -4.21 -20.86 11.25
N GLY A 31 -3.49 -21.98 11.25
CA GLY A 31 -2.58 -22.37 12.31
C GLY A 31 -1.13 -22.33 11.86
N PHE A 32 -0.21 -22.33 12.84
CA PHE A 32 1.22 -22.45 12.55
C PHE A 32 1.65 -23.91 12.32
N ASP A 33 0.76 -24.88 12.50
CA ASP A 33 0.91 -26.26 12.01
C ASP A 33 1.31 -26.33 10.53
N TRP A 34 0.69 -25.50 9.69
CA TRP A 34 1.04 -25.39 8.27
C TRP A 34 2.50 -24.92 8.07
N ILE A 35 2.96 -23.98 8.89
CA ILE A 35 4.33 -23.47 8.84
C ILE A 35 5.31 -24.57 9.24
N ILE A 36 5.06 -25.27 10.36
CA ILE A 36 5.92 -26.36 10.82
C ILE A 36 5.97 -27.49 9.80
N TYR A 37 4.83 -27.83 9.19
CA TYR A 37 4.77 -28.83 8.14
C TYR A 37 5.66 -28.46 6.95
N ASN A 38 5.57 -27.23 6.45
CA ASN A 38 6.39 -26.80 5.32
C ASN A 38 7.86 -26.59 5.67
N LEU A 39 8.18 -26.19 6.91
CA LEU A 39 9.57 -26.19 7.40
C LEU A 39 10.17 -27.60 7.42
N ALA A 40 9.39 -28.59 7.87
CA ALA A 40 9.82 -29.98 7.87
C ALA A 40 10.05 -30.50 6.44
N LEU A 41 9.17 -30.15 5.48
CA LEU A 41 9.39 -30.47 4.07
C LEU A 41 10.63 -29.80 3.49
N ALA A 42 10.91 -28.54 3.87
CA ALA A 42 12.12 -27.83 3.45
C ALA A 42 13.39 -28.48 4.03
N ASP A 43 13.28 -29.18 5.15
CA ASP A 43 14.33 -30.01 5.77
C ASP A 43 14.34 -31.45 5.23
N GLU A 44 13.67 -31.70 4.10
CA GLU A 44 13.53 -33.00 3.44
C GLU A 44 12.90 -34.09 4.32
N LEU A 45 12.21 -33.72 5.40
CA LEU A 45 11.57 -34.67 6.30
C LEU A 45 10.30 -35.23 5.66
N ILE A 46 10.10 -36.54 5.79
CA ILE A 46 8.99 -37.27 5.20
C ILE A 46 7.81 -37.28 6.18
N PRO A 47 6.64 -36.71 5.84
CA PRO A 47 5.48 -36.73 6.72
C PRO A 47 5.07 -38.15 7.08
N TYR A 48 4.81 -38.37 8.37
CA TYR A 48 4.38 -39.66 8.89
C TYR A 48 3.17 -39.48 9.82
N ARG A 49 2.28 -40.48 9.88
CA ARG A 49 1.18 -40.49 10.85
C ARG A 49 1.43 -41.58 11.89
N LEU A 50 1.69 -41.19 13.12
CA LEU A 50 1.88 -42.15 14.21
C LEU A 50 0.58 -42.93 14.51
N PRO A 51 0.64 -44.28 14.60
CA PRO A 51 -0.46 -45.07 15.11
C PRO A 51 -0.55 -44.93 16.63
N PHE A 52 -1.70 -44.52 17.16
CA PHE A 52 -1.97 -44.52 18.61
C PHE A 52 -2.92 -45.66 18.99
N ILE A 53 -2.60 -46.32 20.09
CA ILE A 53 -3.44 -47.35 20.69
C ILE A 53 -4.54 -46.65 21.52
N ARG A 54 -5.81 -46.93 21.22
CA ARG A 54 -6.94 -46.64 22.11
C ARG A 54 -7.24 -47.91 22.88
N GLY A 55 -7.26 -47.86 24.21
CA GLY A 55 -7.64 -49.01 25.02
C GLY A 55 -6.63 -50.15 25.01
N GLY A 56 -6.90 -51.21 25.78
CA GLY A 56 -6.02 -52.37 25.91
C GLY A 56 -5.77 -53.13 24.58
N PRO A 57 -4.96 -54.21 24.62
CA PRO A 57 -4.44 -54.91 23.43
C PRO A 57 -5.48 -55.48 22.45
N ASP A 58 -6.78 -55.45 22.77
CA ASP A 58 -7.87 -56.05 22.00
C ASP A 58 -8.74 -55.05 21.21
N GLU A 59 -8.48 -53.74 21.27
CA GLU A 59 -9.24 -52.73 20.51
C GLU A 59 -8.57 -52.35 19.18
N ILE A 60 -9.36 -52.37 18.09
CA ILE A 60 -8.90 -52.05 16.73
C ILE A 60 -8.53 -50.56 16.63
N SER A 61 -7.27 -50.26 16.30
CA SER A 61 -6.78 -48.93 15.98
C SER A 61 -7.64 -48.26 14.90
N LYS A 62 -8.40 -47.23 15.27
CA LYS A 62 -9.07 -46.34 14.29
C LYS A 62 -8.18 -45.14 14.02
N THR A 63 -7.83 -44.92 12.75
CA THR A 63 -7.20 -43.69 12.26
C THR A 63 -8.21 -42.54 12.29
N LYS A 64 -8.37 -41.87 13.44
CA LYS A 64 -9.17 -40.65 13.56
C LYS A 64 -8.27 -39.42 13.54
N THR A 65 -8.74 -38.36 12.90
CA THR A 65 -8.17 -37.01 12.93
C THR A 65 -8.60 -36.29 14.20
N GLU A 66 -7.95 -36.50 15.36
CA GLU A 66 -8.21 -35.70 16.57
C GLU A 66 -7.02 -35.72 17.59
N PRO A 67 -6.80 -34.62 18.35
CA PRO A 67 -5.60 -34.28 19.14
C PRO A 67 -5.57 -34.90 20.55
N GLU A 68 -5.80 -36.20 20.69
CA GLU A 68 -5.95 -36.81 22.03
C GLU A 68 -4.63 -37.28 22.67
N PHE A 69 -3.48 -37.15 22.00
CA PHE A 69 -2.21 -37.74 22.44
C PHE A 69 -0.98 -36.83 22.37
N GLY A 70 -1.16 -35.50 22.40
CA GLY A 70 -0.04 -34.57 22.49
C GLY A 70 0.96 -34.55 21.32
N VAL A 71 0.61 -35.18 20.19
CA VAL A 71 1.37 -35.13 18.94
C VAL A 71 0.53 -34.46 17.88
N ASP A 72 1.07 -33.37 17.33
CA ASP A 72 0.42 -32.59 16.29
C ASP A 72 0.90 -32.98 14.90
N LEU A 73 2.22 -33.13 14.73
CA LEU A 73 2.86 -33.53 13.49
C LEU A 73 3.99 -34.51 13.76
N SER A 74 4.23 -35.43 12.83
CA SER A 74 5.37 -36.34 12.90
C SER A 74 6.00 -36.53 11.53
N PHE A 75 7.32 -36.70 11.51
CA PHE A 75 8.10 -36.86 10.29
C PHE A 75 9.24 -37.86 10.51
N ILE A 76 9.69 -38.47 9.42
CA ILE A 76 10.83 -39.37 9.41
C ILE A 76 11.93 -38.75 8.54
N SER A 77 13.19 -38.84 8.98
CA SER A 77 14.33 -38.39 8.17
C SER A 77 14.43 -39.15 6.85
N PRO A 78 15.06 -38.58 5.79
CA PRO A 78 15.24 -39.27 4.51
C PRO A 78 15.88 -40.66 4.60
N ASP A 79 16.81 -40.82 5.55
CA ASP A 79 17.51 -42.08 5.82
C ASP A 79 16.71 -43.07 6.69
N LYS A 80 15.49 -42.71 7.10
CA LYS A 80 14.57 -43.47 7.95
C LYS A 80 15.10 -43.80 9.34
N LYS A 81 16.12 -43.10 9.83
CA LYS A 81 16.74 -43.37 11.14
C LYS A 81 16.24 -42.49 12.27
N VAL A 82 15.64 -41.34 11.98
CA VAL A 82 15.22 -40.39 13.00
C VAL A 82 13.74 -40.09 12.86
N LEU A 83 12.99 -40.30 13.94
CA LEU A 83 11.60 -39.88 14.07
C LEU A 83 11.53 -38.51 14.74
N TYR A 84 10.91 -37.55 14.08
CA TYR A 84 10.62 -36.21 14.60
C TYR A 84 9.15 -36.15 15.00
N ILE A 85 8.89 -35.65 16.21
CA ILE A 85 7.54 -35.48 16.76
C ILE A 85 7.41 -34.02 17.20
N PHE A 86 6.46 -33.30 16.63
CA PHE A 86 6.17 -31.92 17.00
C PHE A 86 4.95 -31.86 17.90
N VAL A 87 5.11 -31.13 19.01
CA VAL A 87 4.06 -30.71 19.93
C VAL A 87 3.88 -29.21 19.75
N LEU A 88 2.71 -28.78 19.29
CA LEU A 88 2.42 -27.40 18.94
C LEU A 88 1.59 -26.73 20.02
N LYS A 89 1.91 -25.48 20.36
CA LYS A 89 1.12 -24.64 21.27
C LYS A 89 1.01 -23.21 20.76
N ASP A 90 -0.19 -22.65 20.76
CA ASP A 90 -0.41 -21.23 20.47
C ASP A 90 -0.49 -20.34 21.72
N GLU A 91 0.13 -20.79 22.79
CA GLU A 91 0.07 -20.21 24.14
C GLU A 91 1.46 -19.85 24.65
N VAL A 92 1.54 -18.83 25.51
CA VAL A 92 2.80 -18.40 26.15
C VAL A 92 3.32 -19.52 27.04
N LEU A 93 4.61 -19.87 26.96
CA LEU A 93 5.22 -20.86 27.85
C LEU A 93 5.61 -20.19 29.19
N LYS A 94 4.76 -20.36 30.22
CA LYS A 94 4.97 -19.83 31.56
C LYS A 94 4.43 -20.74 32.65
N GLY A 95 4.77 -20.47 33.91
CA GLY A 95 4.38 -21.34 35.02
C GLY A 95 2.86 -21.55 35.16
N SER A 96 2.05 -20.53 34.86
CA SER A 96 0.59 -20.63 34.93
C SER A 96 -0.06 -21.37 33.75
N THR A 97 0.58 -21.35 32.57
CA THR A 97 0.07 -22.02 31.37
C THR A 97 0.54 -23.46 31.24
N TRP A 98 1.64 -23.83 31.91
CA TRP A 98 2.24 -25.16 31.86
C TRP A 98 1.22 -26.30 32.02
N ASN A 99 0.41 -26.24 33.08
CA ASN A 99 -0.63 -27.24 33.33
C ASN A 99 -1.97 -26.88 32.68
N SER A 100 -2.36 -25.60 32.68
CA SER A 100 -3.69 -25.18 32.19
C SER A 100 -3.85 -25.36 30.68
N ASN A 101 -2.76 -25.32 29.92
CA ASN A 101 -2.73 -25.53 28.48
C ASN A 101 -2.04 -26.84 28.07
N ASN A 102 -1.96 -27.80 29.00
CA ASN A 102 -1.52 -29.18 28.76
C ASN A 102 -0.10 -29.38 28.22
N PHE A 103 0.85 -28.45 28.46
CA PHE A 103 2.24 -28.63 28.01
C PHE A 103 2.86 -29.90 28.60
N ASP A 104 2.68 -30.17 29.89
CA ASP A 104 3.20 -31.38 30.56
C ASP A 104 2.60 -32.66 29.98
N TYR A 105 1.26 -32.71 29.90
CA TYR A 105 0.53 -33.87 29.41
C TYR A 105 0.94 -34.24 27.99
N ASP A 106 1.01 -33.25 27.11
CA ASP A 106 1.30 -33.50 25.69
C ASP A 106 2.74 -33.96 25.47
N LEU A 107 3.70 -33.37 26.19
CA LEU A 107 5.10 -33.81 26.13
C LEU A 107 5.31 -35.23 26.67
N ARG A 108 4.61 -35.62 27.74
CA ARG A 108 4.66 -36.99 28.28
C ARG A 108 4.13 -38.01 27.27
N ASN A 109 3.05 -37.67 26.57
CA ASN A 109 2.48 -38.53 25.54
C ASN A 109 3.39 -38.63 24.31
N ALA A 110 3.94 -37.49 23.85
CA ALA A 110 4.90 -37.46 22.76
C ALA A 110 6.17 -38.29 23.08
N ALA A 111 6.57 -38.38 24.36
CA ALA A 111 7.72 -39.16 24.83
C ALA A 111 7.54 -40.68 24.80
N SER A 112 6.33 -41.16 24.53
CA SER A 112 6.00 -42.59 24.51
C SER A 112 5.39 -43.05 23.18
N PRO A 113 6.03 -42.80 22.02
CA PRO A 113 5.47 -43.20 20.73
C PRO A 113 5.51 -44.73 20.57
N ASN A 114 4.51 -45.28 19.89
CA ASN A 114 4.52 -46.71 19.55
C ASN A 114 5.43 -46.98 18.34
N LEU A 115 6.60 -47.59 18.61
CA LEU A 115 7.58 -47.96 17.59
C LEU A 115 7.52 -49.44 17.18
N GLU A 116 6.41 -50.15 17.42
CA GLU A 116 6.26 -51.58 17.04
C GLU A 116 5.92 -51.80 15.58
N ALA A 117 5.44 -50.76 14.90
CA ALA A 117 5.07 -50.88 13.50
C ALA A 117 6.31 -51.14 12.61
N PRO A 118 6.20 -51.94 11.53
CA PRO A 118 7.33 -52.30 10.68
C PRO A 118 8.10 -51.11 10.11
N GLU A 119 7.43 -49.99 9.86
CA GLU A 119 8.05 -48.73 9.43
C GLU A 119 9.07 -48.12 10.41
N PHE A 120 9.04 -48.50 11.70
CA PHE A 120 9.93 -47.94 12.73
C PHE A 120 11.09 -48.86 13.11
N LEU A 121 11.23 -50.02 12.46
CA LEU A 121 12.31 -50.97 12.76
C LEU A 121 13.71 -50.38 12.52
N GLU A 122 13.82 -49.42 11.60
CA GLU A 122 15.07 -48.75 11.25
C GLU A 122 15.34 -47.48 12.08
N ILE A 123 14.41 -47.08 12.96
CA ILE A 123 14.54 -45.87 13.76
C ILE A 123 15.57 -46.07 14.86
N GLN A 124 16.58 -45.20 14.86
CA GLN A 124 17.70 -45.17 15.78
C GLN A 124 17.63 -44.00 16.76
N ALA A 125 16.77 -43.01 16.54
CA ALA A 125 16.57 -41.90 17.47
C ALA A 125 15.17 -41.29 17.33
N VAL A 126 14.65 -40.74 18.43
CA VAL A 126 13.42 -39.94 18.45
C VAL A 126 13.73 -38.54 18.96
N ARG A 127 13.26 -37.53 18.23
CA ARG A 127 13.39 -36.12 18.60
C ARG A 127 12.01 -35.51 18.79
N ILE A 128 11.76 -34.98 19.98
CA ILE A 128 10.51 -34.30 20.32
C ILE A 128 10.77 -32.81 20.34
N ILE A 129 9.99 -32.06 19.58
CA ILE A 129 10.11 -30.62 19.45
C ILE A 129 8.84 -29.98 20.01
N LEU A 130 8.97 -29.25 21.12
CA LEU A 130 7.93 -28.35 21.58
C LEU A 130 8.05 -27.04 20.80
N ALA A 131 7.11 -26.79 19.88
CA ALA A 131 7.06 -25.55 19.12
C ALA A 131 5.87 -24.68 19.59
N TYR A 132 6.13 -23.40 19.84
CA TYR A 132 5.09 -22.45 20.21
C TYR A 132 5.33 -21.07 19.63
N ASN A 133 4.25 -20.47 19.12
CA ASN A 133 4.30 -19.19 18.40
C ASN A 133 4.15 -17.96 19.30
N LYS A 134 4.42 -18.12 20.61
CA LYS A 134 4.34 -17.07 21.62
C LYS A 134 5.67 -16.90 22.36
N ASP A 135 5.72 -15.89 23.20
CA ASP A 135 6.87 -15.63 24.07
C ASP A 135 6.92 -16.67 25.22
N GLU A 136 7.97 -16.59 26.03
CA GLU A 136 8.24 -17.50 27.14
C GLU A 136 8.83 -16.75 28.35
N ASP A 137 8.70 -17.33 29.53
CA ASP A 137 9.42 -16.88 30.73
C ASP A 137 10.37 -17.94 31.29
N GLN A 138 11.24 -17.52 32.20
CA GLN A 138 12.24 -18.39 32.83
C GLN A 138 11.62 -19.55 33.61
N THR A 139 10.43 -19.35 34.20
CA THR A 139 9.73 -20.39 34.95
C THR A 139 9.21 -21.49 34.03
N GLY A 140 8.62 -21.12 32.89
CA GLY A 140 8.18 -22.07 31.86
C GLY A 140 9.33 -22.88 31.27
N ILE A 141 10.46 -22.22 30.98
CA ILE A 141 11.69 -22.90 30.51
C ILE A 141 12.17 -23.92 31.56
N GLN A 142 12.20 -23.53 32.83
CA GLN A 142 12.65 -24.42 33.91
C GLN A 142 11.72 -25.65 34.07
N TYR A 143 10.41 -25.48 33.93
CA TYR A 143 9.47 -26.61 33.95
C TYR A 143 9.66 -27.55 32.77
N PHE A 144 9.90 -27.03 31.56
CA PHE A 144 10.27 -27.84 30.41
C PHE A 144 11.53 -28.65 30.69
N GLU A 145 12.63 -28.01 31.10
CA GLU A 145 13.90 -28.69 31.36
C GLU A 145 13.80 -29.77 32.45
N ASN A 146 13.05 -29.49 33.52
CA ASN A 146 12.82 -30.45 34.59
C ASN A 146 12.02 -31.67 34.10
N LEU A 147 10.98 -31.45 33.29
CA LEU A 147 10.20 -32.54 32.71
C LEU A 147 11.07 -33.40 31.79
N THR A 148 11.79 -32.79 30.85
CA THR A 148 12.59 -33.53 29.87
C THR A 148 13.72 -34.33 30.54
N LYS A 149 14.30 -33.82 31.63
CA LYS A 149 15.26 -34.59 32.46
C LYS A 149 14.60 -35.80 33.13
N ASN A 150 13.37 -35.65 33.60
CA ASN A 150 12.65 -36.72 34.29
C ASN A 150 12.11 -37.82 33.36
N LEU A 151 11.84 -37.50 32.09
CA LEU A 151 11.35 -38.47 31.09
C LEU A 151 12.41 -39.48 30.65
N GLY A 152 13.69 -39.22 30.95
CA GLY A 152 14.81 -40.10 30.63
C GLY A 152 15.30 -39.97 29.18
N PRO A 153 16.53 -40.44 28.88
CA PRO A 153 17.19 -40.19 27.59
C PRO A 153 16.90 -41.25 26.52
N THR A 154 16.04 -42.24 26.79
CA THR A 154 15.81 -43.37 25.86
C THR A 154 14.38 -43.86 25.87
N ILE A 155 13.86 -44.26 24.71
CA ILE A 155 12.63 -45.04 24.55
C ILE A 155 13.00 -46.54 24.58
N ARG A 156 12.25 -47.34 25.36
CA ARG A 156 12.47 -48.80 25.52
C ARG A 156 13.91 -49.17 25.91
N GLY A 157 14.62 -48.28 26.60
CA GLY A 157 15.99 -48.48 27.09
C GLY A 157 17.08 -48.57 26.01
N THR A 158 16.75 -48.36 24.73
CA THR A 158 17.68 -48.61 23.61
C THR A 158 17.71 -47.52 22.56
N ILE A 159 16.59 -46.81 22.32
CA ILE A 159 16.51 -45.78 21.29
C ILE A 159 16.70 -44.41 21.95
N PRO A 160 17.77 -43.64 21.64
CA PRO A 160 17.95 -42.27 22.09
C PRO A 160 16.71 -41.40 21.92
N LEU A 161 16.36 -40.66 22.98
CA LEU A 161 15.29 -39.68 23.03
C LEU A 161 15.88 -38.30 23.37
N SER A 162 15.61 -37.30 22.52
CA SER A 162 16.01 -35.92 22.77
C SER A 162 14.84 -34.96 22.66
N PHE A 163 14.92 -33.85 23.39
CA PHE A 163 13.91 -32.80 23.39
C PHE A 163 14.51 -31.48 22.92
N GLU A 164 13.78 -30.77 22.07
CA GLU A 164 14.10 -29.44 21.60
C GLU A 164 12.91 -28.49 21.84
N ARG A 165 13.23 -27.20 21.90
CA ARG A 165 12.26 -26.13 22.13
C ARG A 165 12.38 -25.09 21.03
N TRP A 166 11.30 -24.84 20.31
CA TRP A 166 11.23 -23.84 19.25
C TRP A 166 10.24 -22.75 19.68
N ASN A 167 10.77 -21.63 20.19
CA ASN A 167 9.97 -20.46 20.52
C ASN A 167 9.66 -19.62 19.26
N LEU A 168 8.89 -18.54 19.43
CA LEU A 168 8.54 -17.62 18.34
C LEU A 168 9.76 -17.10 17.57
N THR A 169 10.85 -16.75 18.25
CA THR A 169 12.08 -16.27 17.62
C THR A 169 12.69 -17.36 16.73
N THR A 170 12.89 -18.57 17.26
CA THR A 170 13.46 -19.70 16.50
C THR A 170 12.58 -20.07 15.30
N ILE A 171 11.26 -20.08 15.45
CA ILE A 171 10.33 -20.36 14.34
C ILE A 171 10.47 -19.27 13.27
N THR A 172 10.50 -18.00 13.67
CA THR A 172 10.62 -16.86 12.75
C THR A 172 11.93 -16.91 11.95
N GLU A 173 13.06 -17.19 12.61
CA GLU A 173 14.35 -17.35 11.96
C GLU A 173 14.33 -18.50 10.94
N LYS A 174 13.81 -19.67 11.33
CA LYS A 174 13.68 -20.81 10.41
C LYS A 174 12.80 -20.50 9.21
N VAL A 175 11.68 -19.78 9.41
CA VAL A 175 10.79 -19.35 8.31
C VAL A 175 11.51 -18.39 7.37
N LYS A 176 12.21 -17.40 7.93
CA LYS A 176 12.97 -16.42 7.15
C LYS A 176 14.05 -17.10 6.30
N ASP A 177 14.74 -18.09 6.85
CA ASP A 177 15.87 -18.73 6.18
C ASP A 177 15.44 -19.76 5.12
N LYS A 178 14.28 -20.42 5.30
CA LYS A 178 13.91 -21.60 4.50
C LYS A 178 12.57 -21.49 3.78
N LEU A 179 11.72 -20.54 4.15
CA LEU A 179 10.30 -20.55 3.75
C LEU A 179 9.77 -19.21 3.24
N LEU A 180 10.62 -18.30 2.77
CA LEU A 180 10.18 -17.09 2.04
C LEU A 180 9.78 -17.41 0.60
N THR A 181 8.83 -18.33 0.46
CA THR A 181 8.26 -18.82 -0.79
C THR A 181 6.73 -18.91 -0.67
N PRO A 182 6.00 -19.09 -1.78
CA PRO A 182 4.55 -19.26 -1.74
C PRO A 182 4.06 -20.36 -0.77
N SER A 183 4.89 -21.36 -0.45
CA SER A 183 4.58 -22.45 0.49
C SER A 183 4.27 -21.98 1.92
N LEU A 184 4.72 -20.77 2.30
CA LEU A 184 4.38 -20.17 3.60
C LEU A 184 2.90 -19.77 3.69
N LEU A 185 2.25 -19.50 2.57
CA LEU A 185 0.82 -19.18 2.56
C LEU A 185 0.00 -20.46 2.77
N PRO A 186 -1.16 -20.38 3.46
CA PRO A 186 -2.08 -21.49 3.58
C PRO A 186 -2.41 -22.15 2.24
N GLN A 187 -2.60 -23.47 2.25
CA GLN A 187 -2.80 -24.30 1.04
C GLN A 187 -3.81 -23.72 0.04
N ARG A 188 -4.92 -23.14 0.54
CA ARG A 188 -5.97 -22.55 -0.30
C ARG A 188 -5.49 -21.41 -1.20
N PHE A 189 -4.42 -20.72 -0.80
CA PHE A 189 -3.84 -19.60 -1.54
C PHE A 189 -2.60 -19.99 -2.34
N PHE A 190 -1.94 -21.09 -1.97
CA PHE A 190 -0.66 -21.51 -2.52
C PHE A 190 -0.63 -21.49 -4.06
N SER A 191 -1.63 -22.09 -4.71
CA SER A 191 -1.64 -22.23 -6.17
C SER A 191 -1.76 -20.89 -6.89
N LEU A 192 -2.74 -20.06 -6.49
CA LEU A 192 -2.94 -18.74 -7.08
C LEU A 192 -1.75 -17.82 -6.80
N PHE A 193 -1.23 -17.83 -5.58
CA PHE A 193 -0.12 -16.96 -5.20
C PHE A 193 1.22 -17.38 -5.81
N SER A 194 1.44 -18.68 -6.02
CA SER A 194 2.60 -19.16 -6.81
C SER A 194 2.53 -18.65 -8.24
N TYR A 195 1.34 -18.67 -8.84
CA TYR A 195 1.13 -18.13 -10.18
C TYR A 195 1.38 -16.62 -10.24
N ILE A 196 0.83 -15.85 -9.28
CA ILE A 196 1.11 -14.40 -9.14
C ILE A 196 2.61 -14.14 -8.98
N SER A 197 3.32 -14.95 -8.18
CA SER A 197 4.77 -14.81 -8.00
C SER A 197 5.53 -15.01 -9.31
N SER A 198 5.12 -15.99 -10.13
CA SER A 198 5.72 -16.18 -11.47
C SER A 198 5.42 -15.01 -12.41
N GLN A 199 4.16 -14.52 -12.43
CA GLN A 199 3.77 -13.37 -13.22
C GLN A 199 4.53 -12.10 -12.81
N PHE A 200 4.75 -11.90 -11.50
CA PHE A 200 5.53 -10.78 -10.98
C PHE A 200 7.00 -10.84 -11.39
N ALA A 201 7.58 -12.04 -11.47
CA ALA A 201 8.94 -12.23 -11.96
C ALA A 201 9.06 -11.99 -13.49
N ASP A 202 8.03 -12.33 -14.26
CA ASP A 202 8.08 -12.30 -15.73
C ASP A 202 7.57 -10.99 -16.34
N PHE A 203 6.54 -10.37 -15.77
CA PHE A 203 5.87 -9.22 -16.37
C PHE A 203 6.52 -7.91 -15.94
N ARG A 204 6.90 -7.09 -16.93
CA ARG A 204 7.38 -5.75 -16.65
C ARG A 204 6.24 -4.86 -16.17
N HIS A 205 6.47 -4.07 -15.13
CA HIS A 205 5.52 -3.08 -14.66
C HIS A 205 5.18 -2.10 -15.79
N GLY A 206 3.89 -1.80 -15.95
CA GLY A 206 3.36 -0.95 -17.02
C GLY A 206 3.10 -1.66 -18.35
N SER A 207 3.37 -2.97 -18.47
CA SER A 207 3.01 -3.76 -19.65
C SER A 207 1.52 -4.17 -19.66
N ASP A 208 0.99 -4.52 -20.83
CA ASP A 208 -0.38 -5.05 -20.94
C ASP A 208 -0.57 -6.32 -20.10
N ALA A 209 0.43 -7.21 -20.07
CA ALA A 209 0.38 -8.41 -19.24
C ALA A 209 0.28 -8.10 -17.75
N TRP A 210 0.95 -7.03 -17.29
CA TRP A 210 0.82 -6.53 -15.92
C TRP A 210 -0.62 -6.11 -15.63
N THR A 211 -1.17 -5.21 -16.45
CA THR A 211 -2.48 -4.59 -16.23
C THR A 211 -3.64 -5.56 -16.44
N GLN A 212 -3.55 -6.44 -17.46
CA GLN A 212 -4.66 -7.31 -17.87
C GLN A 212 -4.63 -8.69 -17.23
N GLN A 213 -3.49 -9.13 -16.66
CA GLN A 213 -3.39 -10.47 -16.05
C GLN A 213 -2.93 -10.43 -14.59
N LEU A 214 -1.79 -9.79 -14.29
CA LEU A 214 -1.25 -9.78 -12.93
C LEU A 214 -2.15 -8.99 -11.96
N ILE A 215 -2.57 -7.77 -12.31
CA ILE A 215 -3.45 -6.96 -11.45
C ILE A 215 -4.78 -7.66 -11.15
N PRO A 216 -5.51 -8.23 -12.14
CA PRO A 216 -6.72 -9.00 -11.85
C PRO A 216 -6.50 -10.20 -10.94
N ASN A 217 -5.40 -10.97 -11.12
CA ASN A 217 -5.08 -12.10 -10.25
C ASN A 217 -4.72 -11.65 -8.83
N TRP A 218 -3.98 -10.55 -8.71
CA TRP A 218 -3.67 -9.95 -7.41
C TRP A 218 -4.93 -9.48 -6.69
N ASN A 219 -5.82 -8.76 -7.37
CA ASN A 219 -7.10 -8.33 -6.81
C ASN A 219 -7.99 -9.51 -6.40
N ARG A 220 -7.98 -10.60 -7.18
CA ARG A 220 -8.65 -11.84 -6.81
C ARG A 220 -8.06 -12.45 -5.54
N PHE A 221 -6.73 -12.53 -5.45
CA PHE A 221 -6.06 -13.00 -4.23
C PHE A 221 -6.40 -12.14 -3.01
N LEU A 222 -6.37 -10.81 -3.14
CA LEU A 222 -6.75 -9.88 -2.07
C LEU A 222 -8.21 -10.09 -1.65
N SER A 223 -9.11 -10.23 -2.62
CA SER A 223 -10.52 -10.53 -2.35
C SER A 223 -10.67 -11.86 -1.61
N ASP A 224 -10.06 -12.95 -2.08
CA ASP A 224 -10.11 -14.26 -1.43
C ASP A 224 -9.49 -14.23 -0.02
N LEU A 225 -8.46 -13.41 0.20
CA LEU A 225 -7.80 -13.23 1.50
C LEU A 225 -8.67 -12.47 2.50
N LEU A 226 -9.36 -11.44 2.03
CA LEU A 226 -10.09 -10.45 2.82
C LEU A 226 -11.63 -10.60 2.72
N THR A 227 -12.13 -11.73 2.22
CA THR A 227 -13.56 -12.03 2.18
C THR A 227 -14.06 -12.55 3.53
N GLY A 228 -15.25 -12.09 3.96
CA GLY A 228 -15.99 -12.61 5.12
C GLY A 228 -15.63 -11.92 6.45
N ASN A 229 -15.68 -12.66 7.57
CA ASN A 229 -15.30 -12.15 8.89
C ASN A 229 -13.77 -12.12 9.03
N VAL A 230 -13.16 -11.05 8.48
CA VAL A 230 -11.70 -10.88 8.42
C VAL A 230 -11.13 -10.72 9.83
N GLY A 231 -10.24 -11.65 10.20
CA GLY A 231 -9.49 -11.58 11.46
C GLY A 231 -8.12 -10.93 11.27
N GLU A 232 -7.44 -10.68 12.39
CA GLU A 232 -6.08 -10.13 12.37
C GLU A 232 -5.12 -11.01 11.54
N ARG A 233 -5.25 -12.34 11.61
CA ARG A 233 -4.44 -13.31 10.85
C ARG A 233 -4.47 -13.07 9.34
N ASN A 234 -5.64 -12.74 8.79
CA ASN A 234 -5.82 -12.48 7.37
C ASN A 234 -5.06 -11.22 6.96
N VAL A 235 -5.22 -10.15 7.73
CA VAL A 235 -4.54 -8.88 7.52
C VAL A 235 -3.03 -9.04 7.65
N ARG A 236 -2.55 -9.75 8.68
CA ARG A 236 -1.12 -10.01 8.93
C ARG A 236 -0.46 -10.89 7.88
N LEU A 237 -1.23 -11.69 7.13
CA LEU A 237 -0.69 -12.50 6.04
C LEU A 237 -0.30 -11.63 4.82
N LEU A 238 -0.93 -10.48 4.64
CA LEU A 238 -0.67 -9.62 3.48
C LEU A 238 0.79 -9.11 3.42
N PRO A 239 1.37 -8.57 4.51
CA PRO A 239 2.79 -8.26 4.58
C PRO A 239 3.69 -9.42 4.18
N VAL A 240 3.35 -10.65 4.59
CA VAL A 240 4.12 -11.85 4.27
C VAL A 240 4.05 -12.16 2.77
N ALA A 241 2.87 -12.03 2.17
CA ALA A 241 2.71 -12.16 0.71
C ALA A 241 3.55 -11.11 -0.04
N LEU A 242 3.53 -9.85 0.40
CA LEU A 242 4.34 -8.79 -0.21
C LEU A 242 5.86 -9.03 -0.04
N ILE A 243 6.30 -9.54 1.12
CA ILE A 243 7.70 -9.96 1.34
C ILE A 243 8.10 -11.04 0.33
N ILE A 244 7.28 -12.09 0.18
CA ILE A 244 7.57 -13.18 -0.76
C ILE A 244 7.63 -12.66 -2.19
N LEU A 245 6.67 -11.83 -2.63
CA LEU A 245 6.70 -11.25 -3.98
C LEU A 245 8.02 -10.53 -4.25
N ARG A 246 8.49 -9.74 -3.29
CA ARG A 246 9.77 -9.03 -3.42
C ARG A 246 10.94 -9.99 -3.61
N GLU A 247 11.03 -11.04 -2.81
CA GLU A 247 12.10 -12.05 -2.92
C GLU A 247 12.05 -12.79 -4.26
N GLN A 248 10.85 -13.07 -4.79
CA GLN A 248 10.68 -13.76 -6.07
C GLN A 248 10.91 -12.84 -7.28
N GLY A 249 10.78 -11.51 -7.12
CA GLY A 249 10.93 -10.54 -8.20
C GLY A 249 12.35 -10.12 -8.54
N ASN A 250 13.38 -10.70 -7.91
CA ASN A 250 14.78 -10.25 -8.03
C ASN A 250 15.33 -10.24 -9.47
N ILE A 251 14.74 -11.02 -10.38
CA ILE A 251 15.13 -11.07 -11.80
C ILE A 251 14.41 -10.04 -12.68
N ASN A 252 13.34 -9.42 -12.19
CA ASN A 252 12.57 -8.42 -12.93
C ASN A 252 13.18 -7.02 -12.73
N PRO A 253 13.63 -6.32 -13.79
CA PRO A 253 14.26 -5.01 -13.68
C PRO A 253 13.29 -3.91 -13.20
N SER A 254 11.99 -4.15 -13.31
CA SER A 254 10.92 -3.23 -12.87
C SER A 254 10.26 -3.67 -11.57
N SER A 255 10.81 -4.68 -10.88
CA SER A 255 10.26 -5.23 -9.62
C SER A 255 10.06 -4.17 -8.54
N GLY A 256 10.94 -3.16 -8.45
CA GLY A 256 10.81 -2.11 -7.44
C GLY A 256 9.52 -1.30 -7.59
N THR A 257 9.26 -0.77 -8.80
CA THR A 257 8.04 0.00 -9.07
C THR A 257 6.80 -0.89 -9.15
N GLY A 258 6.94 -2.10 -9.68
CA GLY A 258 5.87 -3.09 -9.70
C GLY A 258 5.45 -3.54 -8.30
N TRP A 259 6.40 -3.71 -7.38
CA TRP A 259 6.10 -4.07 -5.99
C TRP A 259 5.28 -2.98 -5.30
N LEU A 260 5.64 -1.72 -5.51
CA LEU A 260 4.89 -0.57 -5.00
C LEU A 260 3.46 -0.56 -5.54
N ASP A 261 3.27 -0.83 -6.83
CA ASP A 261 1.95 -0.90 -7.46
C ASP A 261 1.06 -2.00 -6.84
N LEU A 262 1.61 -3.20 -6.58
CA LEU A 262 0.88 -4.27 -5.90
C LEU A 262 0.61 -3.95 -4.43
N ALA A 263 1.57 -3.35 -3.73
CA ALA A 263 1.42 -2.92 -2.35
C ALA A 263 0.31 -1.87 -2.21
N GLU A 264 0.21 -0.92 -3.13
CA GLU A 264 -0.83 0.11 -3.16
C GLU A 264 -2.24 -0.50 -3.29
N TRP A 265 -2.45 -1.43 -4.23
CA TRP A 265 -3.71 -2.17 -4.33
C TRP A 265 -4.05 -2.91 -3.03
N ALA A 266 -3.03 -3.49 -2.40
CA ALA A 266 -3.19 -4.19 -1.15
C ALA A 266 -3.54 -3.26 0.01
N MET A 267 -2.97 -2.05 0.06
CA MET A 267 -3.29 -1.04 1.07
C MET A 267 -4.75 -0.59 0.95
N LEU A 268 -5.25 -0.35 -0.26
CA LEU A 268 -6.66 -0.01 -0.48
C LEU A 268 -7.59 -1.14 -0.02
N ALA A 269 -7.24 -2.39 -0.33
CA ALA A 269 -8.04 -3.55 0.06
C ALA A 269 -8.12 -3.73 1.59
N ILE A 270 -7.01 -3.53 2.33
CA ILE A 270 -7.06 -3.59 3.80
C ILE A 270 -7.72 -2.37 4.42
N TRP A 271 -7.70 -1.20 3.77
CA TRP A 271 -8.44 -0.04 4.29
C TRP A 271 -9.95 -0.21 4.18
N GLU A 272 -10.42 -0.95 3.17
CA GLU A 272 -11.83 -1.34 3.11
C GLU A 272 -12.22 -2.29 4.25
N VAL A 273 -11.30 -3.15 4.68
CA VAL A 273 -11.45 -3.95 5.91
C VAL A 273 -11.46 -3.04 7.14
N PHE A 274 -10.61 -2.00 7.20
CA PHE A 274 -10.58 -1.05 8.32
C PHE A 274 -11.96 -0.43 8.57
N ARG A 275 -12.63 -0.02 7.48
CA ARG A 275 -13.96 0.60 7.50
C ARG A 275 -15.02 -0.32 8.12
N THR A 276 -14.94 -1.62 7.83
CA THR A 276 -15.97 -2.61 8.22
C THR A 276 -15.61 -3.41 9.47
N ALA A 277 -14.38 -3.31 9.97
CA ALA A 277 -13.90 -4.09 11.11
C ALA A 277 -14.41 -3.55 12.46
N ASP A 278 -15.04 -4.43 13.24
CA ASP A 278 -15.43 -4.13 14.64
C ASP A 278 -14.27 -4.29 15.63
N LYS A 279 -13.26 -5.09 15.27
CA LYS A 279 -12.17 -5.48 16.19
C LYS A 279 -11.01 -4.49 16.13
N ASN A 280 -10.70 -3.85 17.26
CA ASN A 280 -9.55 -2.94 17.38
C ASN A 280 -8.22 -3.57 16.95
N GLY A 281 -7.99 -4.87 17.23
CA GLY A 281 -6.77 -5.56 16.79
C GLY A 281 -6.59 -5.61 15.27
N VAL A 282 -7.70 -5.69 14.50
CA VAL A 282 -7.66 -5.65 13.03
C VAL A 282 -7.30 -4.25 12.56
N LYS A 283 -7.97 -3.22 13.11
CA LYS A 283 -7.69 -1.81 12.80
C LYS A 283 -6.24 -1.44 13.10
N GLN A 284 -5.74 -1.85 14.27
CA GLN A 284 -4.35 -1.64 14.68
C GLN A 284 -3.36 -2.33 13.74
N ALA A 285 -3.63 -3.58 13.34
CA ALA A 285 -2.78 -4.28 12.38
C ALA A 285 -2.72 -3.56 11.03
N ILE A 286 -3.83 -2.97 10.57
CA ILE A 286 -3.89 -2.21 9.31
C ILE A 286 -3.05 -0.92 9.40
N LEU A 287 -3.17 -0.18 10.51
CA LEU A 287 -2.33 1.00 10.78
C LEU A 287 -0.84 0.62 10.80
N GLU A 288 -0.49 -0.47 11.47
CA GLU A 288 0.90 -0.96 11.52
C GLU A 288 1.43 -1.38 10.15
N ILE A 289 0.59 -1.87 9.24
CA ILE A 289 1.00 -2.18 7.87
C ILE A 289 1.21 -0.90 7.07
N TRP A 290 0.33 0.09 7.18
CA TRP A 290 0.50 1.35 6.46
C TRP A 290 1.73 2.13 6.92
N PHE A 291 1.84 2.36 8.22
CA PHE A 291 2.91 3.14 8.85
C PHE A 291 4.20 2.36 9.01
N GLY A 292 4.12 1.04 9.20
CA GLY A 292 5.28 0.18 9.32
C GLY A 292 5.80 -0.26 7.95
N MET A 293 4.95 -0.68 7.01
CA MET A 293 5.39 -1.26 5.74
C MET A 293 5.37 -0.28 4.58
N TYR A 294 4.21 0.25 4.21
CA TYR A 294 4.07 0.97 2.94
C TYR A 294 4.87 2.27 2.92
N LEU A 295 4.68 3.15 3.91
CA LEU A 295 5.40 4.43 3.94
C LEU A 295 6.92 4.26 4.12
N PRO A 296 7.43 3.38 5.01
CA PRO A 296 8.87 3.18 5.13
C PRO A 296 9.52 2.55 3.89
N GLU A 297 8.84 1.66 3.18
CA GLU A 297 9.34 1.13 1.91
C GLU A 297 9.35 2.18 0.81
N LEU A 298 8.33 3.04 0.76
CA LEU A 298 8.28 4.17 -0.15
C LEU A 298 9.44 5.14 0.11
N HIS A 299 9.68 5.47 1.38
CA HIS A 299 10.82 6.28 1.78
C HIS A 299 12.15 5.60 1.43
N GLN A 300 12.31 4.30 1.70
CA GLN A 300 13.53 3.57 1.35
C GLN A 300 13.79 3.57 -0.15
N TYR A 301 12.74 3.39 -0.96
CA TYR A 301 12.83 3.46 -2.42
C TYR A 301 13.37 4.82 -2.86
N TYR A 302 12.75 5.93 -2.44
CA TYR A 302 13.21 7.25 -2.86
C TYR A 302 14.58 7.61 -2.28
N ARG A 303 14.88 7.22 -1.05
CA ARG A 303 16.22 7.41 -0.50
C ARG A 303 17.32 6.71 -1.31
N ALA A 304 17.02 5.54 -1.86
CA ALA A 304 17.94 4.79 -2.71
C ALA A 304 18.06 5.35 -4.13
N HIS A 305 17.00 5.99 -4.65
CA HIS A 305 16.91 6.41 -6.05
C HIS A 305 16.89 7.94 -6.28
N ALA A 306 16.92 8.75 -5.22
CA ALA A 306 16.77 10.21 -5.34
C ALA A 306 17.89 10.85 -6.18
N LYS A 307 19.12 10.32 -6.11
CA LYS A 307 20.25 10.85 -6.88
C LYS A 307 20.11 10.56 -8.37
N GLU A 308 19.69 9.35 -8.70
CA GLU A 308 19.42 8.91 -10.07
C GLU A 308 18.27 9.72 -10.66
N LEU A 309 17.18 9.88 -9.92
CA LEU A 309 16.02 10.68 -10.32
C LEU A 309 16.36 12.17 -10.45
N ALA A 310 17.31 12.70 -9.67
CA ALA A 310 17.80 14.07 -9.81
C ALA A 310 18.87 14.23 -10.92
N THR A 311 19.17 13.18 -11.69
CA THR A 311 20.02 13.30 -12.88
C THR A 311 19.22 13.88 -14.03
N GLU A 312 19.80 14.87 -14.71
CA GLU A 312 19.16 15.60 -15.82
C GLU A 312 18.63 14.64 -16.89
N HIS A 313 17.35 14.79 -17.24
CA HIS A 313 16.64 13.96 -18.22
C HIS A 313 16.66 12.45 -17.90
N SER A 314 16.78 12.07 -16.64
CA SER A 314 16.80 10.65 -16.20
C SER A 314 15.55 9.86 -16.60
N LEU A 315 14.40 10.54 -16.75
CA LEU A 315 13.15 9.92 -17.17
C LEU A 315 12.86 10.04 -18.67
N GLU A 316 13.72 10.68 -19.47
CA GLU A 316 13.42 10.86 -20.89
C GLU A 316 13.64 9.59 -21.70
N SER A 317 12.56 9.12 -22.36
CA SER A 317 12.66 8.05 -23.36
C SER A 317 13.48 8.52 -24.56
N ARG A 318 14.62 7.88 -24.82
CA ARG A 318 15.50 8.17 -25.98
C ARG A 318 15.12 7.36 -27.23
N GLY A 319 13.85 6.97 -27.36
CA GLY A 319 13.41 5.98 -28.33
C GLY A 319 13.36 6.49 -29.77
N SER A 320 12.50 7.47 -30.03
CA SER A 320 12.08 7.82 -31.39
C SER A 320 12.19 9.31 -31.72
N GLY A 321 12.41 10.17 -30.71
CA GLY A 321 12.38 11.63 -30.89
C GLY A 321 10.98 12.17 -31.22
N THR A 322 9.94 11.38 -30.97
CA THR A 322 8.55 11.76 -31.21
C THR A 322 7.91 12.35 -29.96
N TYR A 323 6.78 13.03 -30.12
CA TYR A 323 6.00 13.53 -28.99
C TYR A 323 5.38 12.41 -28.14
N LEU A 324 5.35 11.16 -28.65
CA LEU A 324 4.98 9.98 -27.86
C LEU A 324 5.97 9.75 -26.71
N ASP A 325 7.27 9.91 -26.95
CA ASP A 325 8.29 9.80 -25.91
C ASP A 325 8.08 10.86 -24.81
N SER A 326 7.60 12.05 -25.19
CA SER A 326 7.29 13.12 -24.24
C SER A 326 6.09 12.80 -23.35
N VAL A 327 5.03 12.19 -23.91
CA VAL A 327 3.87 11.73 -23.14
C VAL A 327 4.24 10.57 -22.22
N ALA A 328 4.97 9.57 -22.72
CA ALA A 328 5.44 8.45 -21.91
C ALA A 328 6.30 8.91 -20.73
N SER A 329 7.25 9.81 -20.99
CA SER A 329 8.10 10.39 -19.94
C SER A 329 7.28 11.21 -18.93
N ALA A 330 6.22 11.89 -19.38
CA ALA A 330 5.32 12.62 -18.49
C ALA A 330 4.53 11.68 -17.57
N ILE A 331 3.99 10.57 -18.09
CA ILE A 331 3.28 9.55 -17.29
C ILE A 331 4.18 9.00 -16.20
N VAL A 332 5.42 8.63 -16.53
CA VAL A 332 6.40 8.14 -15.55
C VAL A 332 6.75 9.23 -14.53
N ALA A 333 6.89 10.48 -14.98
CA ALA A 333 7.18 11.59 -14.08
C ALA A 333 6.05 11.85 -13.08
N GLN A 334 4.80 11.88 -13.55
CA GLN A 334 3.62 12.03 -12.68
C GLN A 334 3.51 10.84 -11.71
N TRP A 335 3.81 9.62 -12.14
CA TRP A 335 3.86 8.46 -11.25
C TRP A 335 4.80 8.67 -10.06
N HIS A 336 6.01 9.21 -10.28
CA HIS A 336 6.95 9.52 -9.21
C HIS A 336 6.49 10.68 -8.32
N VAL A 337 5.96 11.75 -8.92
CA VAL A 337 5.38 12.89 -8.18
C VAL A 337 4.31 12.39 -7.20
N ALA A 338 3.39 11.55 -7.69
CA ALA A 338 2.31 10.99 -6.89
C ALA A 338 2.83 10.29 -5.63
N ARG A 339 3.86 9.46 -5.77
CA ARG A 339 4.37 8.65 -4.67
C ARG A 339 5.22 9.45 -3.69
N LEU A 340 6.03 10.41 -4.15
CA LEU A 340 6.71 11.36 -3.25
C LEU A 340 5.68 12.18 -2.46
N GLY A 341 4.60 12.59 -3.11
CA GLY A 341 3.49 13.30 -2.48
C GLY A 341 2.75 12.46 -1.44
N ILE A 342 2.36 11.22 -1.77
CA ILE A 342 1.72 10.30 -0.81
C ILE A 342 2.63 10.08 0.40
N LEU A 343 3.95 9.91 0.19
CA LEU A 343 4.90 9.79 1.28
C LEU A 343 4.89 11.03 2.18
N ALA A 344 4.92 12.22 1.57
CA ALA A 344 4.90 13.48 2.30
C ALA A 344 3.60 13.69 3.08
N VAL A 345 2.44 13.36 2.51
CA VAL A 345 1.13 13.46 3.17
C VAL A 345 1.01 12.42 4.28
N GLY A 346 1.37 11.16 4.02
CA GLY A 346 1.29 10.07 5.00
C GLY A 346 2.21 10.27 6.20
N LEU A 347 3.39 10.86 5.99
CA LEU A 347 4.28 11.22 7.10
C LEU A 347 3.73 12.36 7.93
N ALA A 348 3.02 13.33 7.35
CA ALA A 348 2.38 14.42 8.10
C ALA A 348 1.20 13.95 8.97
N GLU A 349 0.67 12.75 8.71
CA GLU A 349 -0.43 12.14 9.48
C GLU A 349 0.06 11.35 10.72
N PHE A 350 1.38 11.21 10.91
CA PHE A 350 1.93 10.54 12.08
C PHE A 350 1.67 11.35 13.36
N GLY A 351 0.84 10.79 14.24
CA GLY A 351 0.65 11.25 15.61
C GLY A 351 -0.13 12.56 15.72
N THR A 352 -1.22 12.58 16.48
CA THR A 352 -1.80 13.82 17.00
C THR A 352 -0.91 14.32 18.13
N ASP A 353 -0.26 15.47 17.95
CA ASP A 353 0.65 16.11 18.91
C ASP A 353 1.81 15.21 19.38
N PRO A 354 2.70 14.76 18.48
CA PRO A 354 3.87 13.98 18.88
C PRO A 354 4.81 14.84 19.74
N PRO A 355 5.66 14.24 20.60
CA PRO A 355 6.69 14.96 21.35
C PRO A 355 7.53 15.87 20.45
N GLU A 356 8.07 16.97 21.00
CA GLU A 356 8.81 17.99 20.22
C GLU A 356 9.98 17.40 19.43
N GLU A 357 10.67 16.38 19.96
CA GLU A 357 11.75 15.68 19.26
C GLU A 357 11.25 14.91 18.03
N GLU A 358 10.10 14.26 18.12
CA GLU A 358 9.46 13.55 17.01
C GLU A 358 8.96 14.54 15.96
N GLN A 359 8.38 15.67 16.37
CA GLN A 359 8.01 16.76 15.46
C GLN A 359 9.21 17.28 14.66
N LYS A 360 10.35 17.49 15.33
CA LYS A 360 11.60 17.91 14.66
C LYS A 360 12.11 16.85 13.68
N ALA A 361 12.05 15.58 14.06
CA ALA A 361 12.45 14.47 13.19
C ALA A 361 11.54 14.35 11.96
N GLN A 362 10.23 14.45 12.16
CA GLN A 362 9.22 14.46 11.11
C GLN A 362 9.43 15.64 10.15
N LEU A 363 9.57 16.86 10.67
CA LEU A 363 9.83 18.04 9.86
C LEU A 363 11.13 17.91 9.05
N LYS A 364 12.18 17.33 9.62
CA LYS A 364 13.43 17.05 8.91
C LYS A 364 13.20 16.09 7.73
N MET A 365 12.45 15.02 7.95
CA MET A 365 12.11 14.03 6.92
C MET A 365 11.23 14.64 5.82
N LEU A 366 10.26 15.48 6.18
CA LEU A 366 9.43 16.20 5.21
C LEU A 366 10.26 17.18 4.36
N ASN A 367 11.24 17.87 4.95
CA ASN A 367 12.16 18.72 4.21
C ASN A 367 13.05 17.91 3.25
N GLU A 368 13.54 16.75 3.68
CA GLU A 368 14.30 15.84 2.83
C GLU A 368 13.48 15.38 1.61
N ILE A 369 12.21 15.02 1.81
CA ILE A 369 11.30 14.64 0.72
C ILE A 369 11.03 15.82 -0.21
N ALA A 370 10.83 17.03 0.33
CA ALA A 370 10.68 18.23 -0.47
C ALA A 370 11.94 18.52 -1.32
N ASP A 371 13.13 18.29 -0.78
CA ASP A 371 14.40 18.40 -1.53
C ASP A 371 14.49 17.36 -2.64
N TRP A 372 14.09 16.11 -2.38
CA TRP A 372 14.02 15.08 -3.42
C TRP A 372 13.05 15.47 -4.53
N LEU A 373 11.86 15.95 -4.18
CA LEU A 373 10.86 16.40 -5.15
C LEU A 373 11.38 17.55 -6.03
N ILE A 374 11.98 18.58 -5.42
CA ILE A 374 12.54 19.72 -6.17
C ILE A 374 13.71 19.29 -7.04
N GLY A 375 14.63 18.46 -6.52
CA GLY A 375 15.74 17.92 -7.30
C GLY A 375 15.25 17.12 -8.50
N PHE A 376 14.26 16.25 -8.29
CA PHE A 376 13.61 15.47 -9.33
C PHE A 376 12.93 16.35 -10.40
N MET A 377 12.15 17.35 -9.98
CA MET A 377 11.45 18.27 -10.88
C MET A 377 12.40 19.13 -11.72
N ASN A 378 13.47 19.65 -11.10
CA ASN A 378 14.47 20.46 -11.79
C ASN A 378 15.23 19.65 -12.83
N ALA A 379 15.50 18.37 -12.55
CA ALA A 379 16.20 17.48 -13.45
C ALA A 379 15.32 16.96 -14.59
N ASN A 380 14.00 16.89 -14.40
CA ASN A 380 13.08 16.26 -15.34
C ASN A 380 11.95 17.21 -15.77
N PRO A 381 12.08 17.87 -16.94
CA PRO A 381 11.03 18.74 -17.49
C PRO A 381 9.68 18.05 -17.70
N SER A 382 9.67 16.71 -17.80
CA SER A 382 8.47 15.88 -17.90
C SER A 382 7.49 16.05 -16.72
N THR A 383 7.98 16.49 -15.55
CA THR A 383 7.14 16.81 -14.39
C THR A 383 6.22 18.01 -14.65
N MET A 384 6.60 18.91 -15.56
CA MET A 384 5.86 20.12 -15.94
C MET A 384 4.90 19.90 -17.12
N ARG A 385 4.61 18.63 -17.46
CA ARG A 385 3.78 18.25 -18.62
C ARG A 385 2.54 17.47 -18.16
N PRO A 386 1.59 18.08 -17.44
CA PRO A 386 0.31 17.41 -17.16
C PRO A 386 -0.42 17.16 -18.48
N ILE A 387 -0.72 15.90 -18.77
CA ILE A 387 -1.33 15.49 -20.05
C ILE A 387 -2.85 15.40 -19.91
N LEU A 388 -3.31 14.95 -18.75
CA LEU A 388 -4.71 14.74 -18.44
C LEU A 388 -5.17 15.69 -17.33
N ASP A 389 -6.46 15.99 -17.29
CA ASP A 389 -7.06 16.83 -16.26
C ASP A 389 -7.03 16.16 -14.87
N ILE A 390 -7.04 14.83 -14.82
CA ILE A 390 -6.83 14.03 -13.61
C ILE A 390 -5.42 14.24 -13.02
N ASN A 391 -4.47 14.80 -13.79
CA ASN A 391 -3.15 15.15 -13.26
C ASN A 391 -3.17 16.29 -12.23
N HIS A 392 -4.34 16.87 -11.94
CA HIS A 392 -4.51 17.76 -10.79
C HIS A 392 -4.16 17.08 -9.47
N ILE A 393 -4.28 15.75 -9.38
CA ILE A 393 -3.89 15.01 -8.18
C ILE A 393 -2.39 15.12 -7.93
N GLU A 394 -1.58 14.89 -8.96
CA GLU A 394 -0.13 15.06 -8.87
C GLU A 394 0.28 16.51 -8.67
N GLN A 395 -0.39 17.47 -9.33
CA GLN A 395 -0.10 18.89 -9.10
C GLN A 395 -0.45 19.32 -7.67
N PHE A 396 -1.56 18.84 -7.12
CA PHE A 396 -1.91 19.02 -5.70
C PHE A 396 -0.83 18.44 -4.79
N LEU A 397 -0.30 17.26 -5.12
CA LEU A 397 0.74 16.61 -4.32
C LEU A 397 2.09 17.34 -4.34
N ILE A 398 2.45 17.98 -5.45
CA ILE A 398 3.60 18.91 -5.50
C ILE A 398 3.37 20.06 -4.52
N TRP A 399 2.22 20.73 -4.65
CA TRP A 399 1.86 21.83 -3.77
C TRP A 399 1.89 21.43 -2.31
N ARG A 400 1.19 20.34 -1.95
CA ARG A 400 1.03 19.90 -0.56
C ARG A 400 2.36 19.58 0.09
N THR A 401 3.25 18.90 -0.64
CA THR A 401 4.60 18.56 -0.19
C THR A 401 5.42 19.80 0.16
N LEU A 402 5.37 20.84 -0.67
CA LEU A 402 6.12 22.09 -0.46
C LEU A 402 5.46 23.00 0.58
N TRP A 403 4.13 23.07 0.57
CA TRP A 403 3.34 23.95 1.42
C TRP A 403 3.50 23.59 2.90
N GLN A 404 3.43 22.30 3.24
CA GLN A 404 3.49 21.84 4.63
C GLN A 404 4.86 22.05 5.30
N VAL A 405 5.92 22.29 4.51
CA VAL A 405 7.26 22.67 5.01
C VAL A 405 7.59 24.14 4.79
N GLY A 406 6.62 24.96 4.37
CA GLY A 406 6.78 26.41 4.22
C GLY A 406 7.60 26.86 3.01
N ARG A 407 7.78 26.02 1.98
CA ARG A 407 8.56 26.35 0.77
C ARG A 407 7.76 27.14 -0.27
N ILE A 408 7.15 28.24 0.16
CA ILE A 408 6.23 29.07 -0.65
C ILE A 408 6.89 29.61 -1.93
N GLU A 409 8.17 29.95 -1.88
CA GLU A 409 8.88 30.46 -3.06
C GLU A 409 9.09 29.40 -4.14
N ASP A 410 9.28 28.14 -3.74
CA ASP A 410 9.41 27.03 -4.69
C ASP A 410 8.06 26.71 -5.33
N ILE A 411 6.95 26.85 -4.58
CA ILE A 411 5.58 26.78 -5.13
C ILE A 411 5.38 27.85 -6.21
N TYR A 412 5.75 29.11 -5.92
CA TYR A 412 5.62 30.20 -6.90
C TYR A 412 6.42 29.92 -8.18
N LYS A 413 7.69 29.51 -8.05
CA LYS A 413 8.54 29.17 -9.21
C LYS A 413 7.98 28.00 -10.01
N TRP A 414 7.51 26.95 -9.34
CA TRP A 414 6.87 25.81 -9.99
C TRP A 414 5.63 26.24 -10.77
N LEU A 415 4.67 26.93 -10.15
CA LEU A 415 3.45 27.38 -10.82
C LEU A 415 3.74 28.31 -12.00
N PHE A 416 4.73 29.20 -11.86
CA PHE A 416 5.16 30.09 -12.93
C PHE A 416 5.78 29.33 -14.11
N ASN A 417 6.64 28.35 -13.84
CA ASN A 417 7.23 27.51 -14.88
C ASN A 417 6.18 26.63 -15.56
N LEU A 418 5.26 26.05 -14.79
CA LEU A 418 4.15 25.27 -15.32
C LEU A 418 3.28 26.12 -16.26
N GLN A 419 2.96 27.36 -15.88
CA GLN A 419 2.19 28.29 -16.70
C GLN A 419 2.85 28.50 -18.07
N ARG A 420 4.17 28.73 -18.09
CA ARG A 420 4.92 28.94 -19.34
C ARG A 420 4.88 27.71 -20.24
N ASN A 421 5.03 26.52 -19.67
CA ASN A 421 4.94 25.27 -20.41
C ASN A 421 3.55 25.02 -20.98
N LEU A 422 2.50 25.33 -20.20
CA LEU A 422 1.11 25.27 -20.66
C LEU A 422 0.83 26.27 -21.77
N LEU A 423 1.37 27.49 -21.70
CA LEU A 423 1.21 28.52 -22.73
C LEU A 423 1.79 28.09 -24.09
N VAL A 424 2.97 27.46 -24.08
CA VAL A 424 3.60 26.92 -25.30
C VAL A 424 2.68 25.88 -25.97
N ARG A 425 2.09 24.97 -25.18
CA ARG A 425 1.11 23.99 -25.69
C ARG A 425 -0.17 24.66 -26.16
N ARG A 426 -0.69 25.61 -25.38
CA ARG A 426 -1.93 26.33 -25.66
C ARG A 426 -1.87 27.15 -26.96
N SER A 427 -0.71 27.74 -27.23
CA SER A 427 -0.44 28.49 -28.46
C SER A 427 -0.18 27.61 -29.69
N LYS A 428 -0.23 26.27 -29.55
CA LYS A 428 0.05 25.29 -30.61
C LYS A 428 1.43 25.45 -31.25
N THR A 429 2.38 26.00 -30.49
CA THR A 429 3.78 26.15 -30.93
C THR A 429 4.60 24.87 -30.75
N ALA A 430 4.12 23.96 -29.89
CA ALA A 430 4.58 22.57 -29.79
C ALA A 430 3.47 21.61 -30.26
N TRP A 431 3.85 20.47 -30.84
CA TRP A 431 2.91 19.43 -31.29
C TRP A 431 2.40 18.53 -30.15
N LEU A 432 2.78 18.80 -28.91
CA LEU A 432 2.18 18.14 -27.76
C LEU A 432 0.78 18.74 -27.55
N PRO A 433 -0.30 17.92 -27.52
CA PRO A 433 -1.64 18.44 -27.32
C PRO A 433 -1.75 19.18 -25.99
N PHE A 434 -2.78 20.02 -25.86
CA PHE A 434 -3.10 20.64 -24.57
C PHE A 434 -3.61 19.57 -23.57
N ILE A 435 -4.08 19.99 -22.40
CA ILE A 435 -4.63 19.07 -21.39
C ILE A 435 -5.89 18.41 -21.95
N GLU A 436 -5.99 17.09 -21.82
CA GLU A 436 -7.16 16.30 -22.21
C GLU A 436 -8.11 16.13 -21.01
N GLY A 437 -9.32 16.68 -21.14
CA GLY A 437 -10.37 16.78 -20.12
C GLY A 437 -11.19 15.51 -19.92
N GLY A 438 -11.24 14.62 -20.91
CA GLY A 438 -11.89 13.30 -20.83
C GLY A 438 -11.09 12.28 -20.01
N ASN A 439 -9.86 12.61 -19.60
CA ASN A 439 -8.92 11.77 -18.86
C ASN A 439 -8.55 10.47 -19.58
N SER A 440 -8.42 10.49 -20.91
CA SER A 440 -8.05 9.33 -21.71
C SER A 440 -6.68 9.47 -22.36
N LEU A 441 -5.73 8.61 -21.98
CA LEU A 441 -4.45 8.51 -22.68
C LEU A 441 -4.61 8.00 -24.11
N GLU A 442 -5.62 7.20 -24.39
CA GLU A 442 -5.89 6.65 -25.72
C GLU A 442 -6.20 7.77 -26.71
N THR A 443 -7.05 8.73 -26.33
CA THR A 443 -7.38 9.88 -27.19
C THR A 443 -6.19 10.82 -27.37
N VAL A 444 -5.33 10.98 -26.35
CA VAL A 444 -4.07 11.71 -26.49
C VAL A 444 -3.15 11.04 -27.51
N PHE A 445 -2.98 9.71 -27.43
CA PHE A 445 -2.14 8.97 -28.36
C PHE A 445 -2.71 8.95 -29.77
N GLU A 446 -4.04 8.83 -29.92
CA GLU A 446 -4.71 8.93 -31.21
C GLU A 446 -4.50 10.31 -31.84
N TYR A 447 -4.65 11.39 -31.07
CA TYR A 447 -4.38 12.73 -31.55
C TYR A 447 -2.91 12.87 -31.99
N LEU A 448 -1.96 12.39 -31.19
CA LEU A 448 -0.54 12.43 -31.55
C LEU A 448 -0.20 11.61 -32.81
N ALA A 449 -0.87 10.48 -33.02
CA ALA A 449 -0.63 9.60 -34.15
C ALA A 449 -1.25 10.14 -35.45
N THR A 450 -2.45 10.72 -35.37
CA THR A 450 -3.22 11.19 -36.54
C THR A 450 -3.00 12.67 -36.85
N ASN A 451 -2.54 13.45 -35.87
CA ASN A 451 -2.53 14.91 -35.88
C ASN A 451 -3.93 15.53 -36.09
N GLU A 452 -4.98 14.75 -35.86
CA GLU A 452 -6.37 15.19 -35.88
C GLU A 452 -6.97 14.97 -34.50
N LYS A 453 -7.72 15.97 -34.01
CA LYS A 453 -8.35 15.89 -32.69
C LYS A 453 -9.49 14.85 -32.73
N PRO A 454 -9.42 13.74 -31.96
CA PRO A 454 -10.51 12.78 -31.90
C PRO A 454 -11.80 13.43 -31.39
N PRO A 455 -12.99 12.96 -31.82
CA PRO A 455 -14.27 13.53 -31.38
C PRO A 455 -14.45 13.57 -29.85
N GLU A 456 -13.90 12.58 -29.14
CA GLU A 456 -13.99 12.45 -27.68
C GLU A 456 -12.99 13.34 -26.93
N PHE A 457 -11.96 13.86 -27.61
CA PHE A 457 -10.94 14.68 -26.97
C PHE A 457 -11.50 16.02 -26.52
N THR A 458 -11.38 16.34 -25.24
CA THR A 458 -11.91 17.59 -24.68
C THR A 458 -10.78 18.51 -24.19
N ASP A 459 -10.72 19.75 -24.68
CA ASP A 459 -9.81 20.81 -24.20
C ASP A 459 -10.51 22.15 -23.96
N GLN A 460 -11.84 22.10 -23.89
CA GLN A 460 -12.71 23.26 -23.66
C GLN A 460 -13.05 23.45 -22.18
N SER A 461 -12.75 22.48 -21.32
CA SER A 461 -12.97 22.56 -19.88
C SER A 461 -11.83 21.94 -19.09
N SER A 462 -11.61 22.39 -17.85
CA SER A 462 -10.55 21.84 -17.00
C SER A 462 -10.77 22.07 -15.49
N LEU A 463 -10.73 20.97 -14.74
CA LEU A 463 -10.61 20.93 -13.28
C LEU A 463 -9.17 21.22 -12.83
N LEU A 464 -8.18 20.74 -13.58
CA LEU A 464 -6.77 21.00 -13.29
C LEU A 464 -6.46 22.50 -13.26
N LEU A 465 -6.92 23.26 -14.26
CA LEU A 465 -6.69 24.70 -14.28
C LEU A 465 -7.37 25.41 -13.11
N LEU A 466 -8.59 25.01 -12.73
CA LEU A 466 -9.24 25.56 -11.54
C LEU A 466 -8.44 25.23 -10.28
N CYS A 467 -8.00 23.98 -10.12
CA CYS A 467 -7.17 23.55 -9.00
C CYS A 467 -5.88 24.38 -8.90
N LEU A 468 -5.19 24.64 -10.02
CA LEU A 468 -3.97 25.46 -10.05
C LEU A 468 -4.24 26.93 -9.65
N LEU A 469 -5.37 27.50 -10.09
CA LEU A 469 -5.77 28.85 -9.67
C LEU A 469 -6.08 28.90 -8.18
N GLU A 470 -6.81 27.92 -7.65
CA GLU A 470 -7.16 27.84 -6.23
C GLU A 470 -5.91 27.63 -5.37
N ILE A 471 -4.98 26.77 -5.77
CA ILE A 471 -3.71 26.56 -5.07
C ILE A 471 -2.85 27.83 -5.00
N ALA A 472 -2.92 28.72 -6.01
CA ALA A 472 -2.18 29.99 -6.00
C ALA A 472 -2.59 30.93 -4.86
N PHE A 473 -3.72 30.68 -4.17
CA PHE A 473 -4.14 31.44 -2.99
C PHE A 473 -3.27 31.24 -1.76
N CYS A 474 -2.39 30.23 -1.75
CA CYS A 474 -1.40 30.08 -0.68
C CYS A 474 -0.23 31.09 -0.76
N LEU A 475 -0.13 31.86 -1.85
CA LEU A 475 0.94 32.82 -2.09
C LEU A 475 0.60 34.20 -1.52
N ASP A 476 1.63 35.02 -1.29
CA ASP A 476 1.47 36.43 -0.94
C ASP A 476 0.62 37.17 -1.99
N PRO A 477 -0.21 38.15 -1.59
CA PRO A 477 -1.21 38.79 -2.48
C PRO A 477 -0.65 39.28 -3.82
N GLU A 478 0.53 39.91 -3.83
CA GLU A 478 1.15 40.44 -5.05
C GLU A 478 1.52 39.31 -6.04
N LYS A 479 2.15 38.25 -5.55
CA LYS A 479 2.54 37.09 -6.37
C LYS A 479 1.31 36.31 -6.84
N ARG A 480 0.32 36.14 -5.94
CA ARG A 480 -0.96 35.49 -6.21
C ARG A 480 -1.71 36.19 -7.34
N GLU A 481 -1.96 37.49 -7.20
CA GLU A 481 -2.72 38.28 -8.19
C GLU A 481 -2.05 38.24 -9.56
N LYS A 482 -0.72 38.40 -9.59
CA LYS A 482 0.06 38.35 -10.83
C LYS A 482 -0.05 36.98 -11.51
N LEU A 483 0.13 35.91 -10.75
CA LEU A 483 0.12 34.55 -11.28
C LEU A 483 -1.26 34.12 -11.76
N ILE A 484 -2.31 34.39 -10.97
CA ILE A 484 -3.71 34.12 -11.35
C ILE A 484 -4.06 34.88 -12.63
N ALA A 485 -3.67 36.15 -12.75
CA ALA A 485 -3.89 36.92 -13.97
C ALA A 485 -3.18 36.32 -15.20
N LEU A 486 -1.95 35.79 -15.04
CA LEU A 486 -1.23 35.12 -16.12
C LEU A 486 -1.95 33.84 -16.58
N TYR A 487 -2.38 32.98 -15.65
CA TYR A 487 -3.16 31.79 -15.99
C TYR A 487 -4.47 32.18 -16.68
N TYR A 488 -5.24 33.08 -16.08
CA TYR A 488 -6.56 33.43 -16.58
C TYR A 488 -6.51 34.11 -17.95
N LYS A 489 -5.66 35.13 -18.13
CA LYS A 489 -5.57 35.83 -19.42
C LYS A 489 -4.95 34.95 -20.49
N GLN A 490 -3.82 34.30 -20.22
CA GLN A 490 -3.03 33.65 -21.27
C GLN A 490 -3.43 32.19 -21.56
N ILE A 491 -3.90 31.46 -20.56
CA ILE A 491 -4.28 30.05 -20.71
C ILE A 491 -5.78 29.93 -20.94
N ILE A 492 -6.58 30.52 -20.04
CA ILE A 492 -8.04 30.35 -20.00
C ILE A 492 -8.70 31.16 -21.11
N LEU A 493 -8.49 32.49 -21.16
CA LEU A 493 -9.00 33.34 -22.24
C LEU A 493 -8.20 33.19 -23.56
N ALA A 494 -7.06 32.50 -23.52
CA ALA A 494 -6.14 32.36 -24.63
C ALA A 494 -5.73 33.71 -25.25
N GLN A 495 -5.34 34.69 -24.42
CA GLN A 495 -4.87 36.00 -24.88
C GLN A 495 -3.34 36.08 -24.92
N ASP A 496 -2.78 36.77 -25.92
CA ASP A 496 -1.37 37.11 -25.97
C ASP A 496 -1.01 38.24 -24.99
N SER A 497 0.28 38.60 -24.92
CA SER A 497 0.76 39.70 -24.07
C SER A 497 0.26 41.09 -24.49
N SER A 498 -0.36 41.22 -25.67
CA SER A 498 -1.03 42.43 -26.15
C SER A 498 -2.55 42.39 -25.94
N GLY A 499 -3.09 41.32 -25.34
CA GLY A 499 -4.52 41.14 -25.08
C GLY A 499 -5.32 40.62 -26.29
N ASN A 500 -4.66 40.26 -27.38
CA ASN A 500 -5.35 39.68 -28.55
C ASN A 500 -5.56 38.19 -28.34
N GLN A 501 -6.69 37.67 -28.81
CA GLN A 501 -6.97 36.24 -28.76
C GLN A 501 -6.01 35.46 -29.66
N LEU A 502 -5.43 34.38 -29.13
CA LEU A 502 -4.62 33.44 -29.86
C LEU A 502 -5.47 32.77 -30.95
N LYS A 503 -4.93 32.66 -32.17
CA LYS A 503 -5.65 32.12 -33.32
C LYS A 503 -6.14 30.69 -33.05
N ASN A 504 -7.40 30.43 -33.35
CA ASN A 504 -8.03 29.10 -33.24
C ASN A 504 -7.98 28.50 -31.82
N CYS A 505 -8.07 29.34 -30.78
CA CYS A 505 -8.20 28.94 -29.39
C CYS A 505 -9.42 29.63 -28.75
N GLU A 506 -10.42 28.84 -28.37
CA GLU A 506 -11.61 29.30 -27.64
C GLU A 506 -11.34 29.33 -26.13
N PRO A 507 -12.01 30.18 -25.34
CA PRO A 507 -11.84 30.16 -23.89
C PRO A 507 -12.11 28.79 -23.26
N ILE A 508 -11.43 28.50 -22.15
CA ILE A 508 -11.62 27.26 -21.38
C ILE A 508 -12.59 27.50 -20.22
N ASP A 509 -13.63 26.69 -20.10
CA ASP A 509 -14.51 26.68 -18.95
C ASP A 509 -13.82 26.03 -17.73
N LEU A 510 -13.85 26.74 -16.60
CA LEU A 510 -13.31 26.23 -15.35
C LEU A 510 -14.35 25.35 -14.67
N MET A 511 -13.98 24.11 -14.34
CA MET A 511 -14.89 23.13 -13.77
C MET A 511 -14.43 22.74 -12.36
N GLY A 512 -15.34 22.78 -11.40
CA GLY A 512 -15.22 22.12 -10.11
C GLY A 512 -15.94 20.77 -10.15
N TRP A 513 -15.47 19.85 -9.32
CA TRP A 513 -16.11 18.55 -9.12
C TRP A 513 -16.49 18.40 -7.66
N ALA A 514 -17.72 17.96 -7.41
CA ALA A 514 -18.21 17.67 -6.09
C ALA A 514 -18.60 16.18 -6.00
N PRO A 515 -18.03 15.44 -5.03
CA PRO A 515 -18.25 14.00 -4.91
C PRO A 515 -19.69 13.65 -4.54
N PRO A 516 -20.21 12.47 -4.90
CA PRO A 516 -21.50 11.99 -4.41
C PRO A 516 -21.52 11.81 -2.89
N GLU A 517 -22.70 11.83 -2.25
CA GLU A 517 -22.84 11.73 -0.78
C GLU A 517 -22.20 10.45 -0.20
N ASP A 518 -22.25 9.33 -0.93
CA ASP A 518 -21.71 8.04 -0.51
C ASP A 518 -20.25 7.80 -0.93
N TRP A 519 -19.57 8.83 -1.46
CA TRP A 519 -18.24 8.74 -2.07
C TRP A 519 -17.19 8.05 -1.19
N ALA A 520 -17.08 8.47 0.08
CA ALA A 520 -16.10 7.93 1.02
C ALA A 520 -16.20 6.41 1.22
N SER A 521 -17.41 5.86 1.09
CA SER A 521 -17.66 4.43 1.26
C SER A 521 -17.33 3.60 0.00
N ARG A 522 -17.12 4.26 -1.15
CA ARG A 522 -16.98 3.61 -2.46
C ARG A 522 -15.62 3.84 -3.11
N ILE A 523 -14.95 4.94 -2.77
CA ILE A 523 -13.68 5.34 -3.38
C ILE A 523 -12.56 4.30 -3.22
N LEU A 524 -12.60 3.47 -2.17
CA LEU A 524 -11.60 2.42 -1.97
C LEU A 524 -11.75 1.25 -2.97
N ILE A 525 -12.94 1.06 -3.54
CA ILE A 525 -13.31 -0.15 -4.27
C ILE A 525 -13.40 0.09 -5.78
N LYS A 526 -13.75 1.31 -6.22
CA LYS A 526 -13.97 1.59 -7.64
C LYS A 526 -13.77 3.05 -8.02
N SER A 527 -13.65 3.26 -9.33
CA SER A 527 -13.71 4.59 -9.96
C SER A 527 -15.08 5.24 -9.82
N LEU A 528 -15.06 6.54 -9.53
CA LEU A 528 -16.22 7.42 -9.44
C LEU A 528 -16.03 8.66 -10.35
N SER A 529 -15.18 8.56 -11.38
CA SER A 529 -14.84 9.66 -12.29
C SER A 529 -16.04 10.20 -13.08
N TYR A 530 -17.05 9.36 -13.32
CA TYR A 530 -18.29 9.72 -14.00
C TYR A 530 -19.47 9.92 -13.04
N GLU A 531 -19.20 10.02 -11.75
CA GLU A 531 -20.19 10.25 -10.71
C GLU A 531 -19.92 11.60 -10.00
N GLY A 532 -20.95 12.14 -9.34
CA GLY A 532 -20.88 13.44 -8.67
C GLY A 532 -21.46 14.59 -9.50
N GLU A 533 -21.30 15.80 -8.99
CA GLU A 533 -21.82 17.03 -9.60
C GLU A 533 -20.69 17.91 -10.13
N CYS A 534 -20.88 18.44 -11.34
CA CYS A 534 -19.96 19.41 -11.92
C CYS A 534 -20.45 20.84 -11.64
N GLN A 535 -19.57 21.68 -11.13
CA GLN A 535 -19.86 23.09 -10.85
C GLN A 535 -18.99 23.95 -11.77
N ALA A 536 -19.60 24.68 -12.71
CA ALA A 536 -18.86 25.51 -13.65
C ALA A 536 -18.68 26.94 -13.14
N LEU A 537 -17.46 27.45 -13.25
CA LEU A 537 -17.19 28.88 -13.20
C LEU A 537 -17.14 29.40 -14.64
N SER A 538 -18.25 29.99 -15.10
CA SER A 538 -18.34 30.54 -16.44
C SER A 538 -17.26 31.59 -16.67
N VAL A 539 -16.62 31.52 -17.84
CA VAL A 539 -15.64 32.51 -18.25
C VAL A 539 -16.28 33.90 -18.29
N PHE A 540 -15.69 34.85 -17.57
CA PHE A 540 -16.12 36.25 -17.57
C PHE A 540 -15.11 37.13 -18.31
N ASN A 541 -15.64 38.12 -19.02
CA ASN A 541 -14.84 39.09 -19.77
C ASN A 541 -14.13 40.07 -18.86
N ILE A 542 -12.89 40.37 -19.23
CA ILE A 542 -11.96 41.24 -18.52
C ILE A 542 -11.65 42.44 -19.42
N GLN A 543 -11.77 43.66 -18.90
CA GLN A 543 -11.39 44.90 -19.57
C GLN A 543 -10.22 45.57 -18.82
N GLY A 544 -8.99 45.36 -19.31
CA GLY A 544 -7.79 46.10 -18.90
C GLY A 544 -6.92 45.48 -17.79
N ASP A 545 -5.99 46.29 -17.25
CA ASP A 545 -5.00 45.89 -16.23
C ASP A 545 -5.50 46.03 -14.77
N LEU A 546 -6.61 46.73 -14.54
CA LEU A 546 -7.27 46.89 -13.22
C LEU A 546 -8.03 45.63 -12.74
N ASP A 547 -7.85 44.50 -13.43
CA ASP A 547 -8.80 43.37 -13.42
C ASP A 547 -8.26 42.13 -12.69
N SER A 548 -6.98 42.08 -12.30
CA SER A 548 -6.41 40.91 -11.60
C SER A 548 -7.09 40.65 -10.26
N LYS A 549 -7.45 41.71 -9.52
CA LYS A 549 -8.18 41.61 -8.25
C LYS A 549 -9.59 41.06 -8.44
N ARG A 550 -10.26 41.48 -9.51
CA ARG A 550 -11.60 41.00 -9.85
C ARG A 550 -11.60 39.51 -10.20
N ILE A 551 -10.56 39.02 -10.87
CA ILE A 551 -10.39 37.58 -11.13
C ILE A 551 -10.29 36.82 -9.81
N VAL A 552 -9.45 37.30 -8.89
CA VAL A 552 -9.26 36.72 -7.56
C VAL A 552 -10.59 36.70 -6.79
N GLU A 553 -11.30 37.83 -6.74
CA GLU A 553 -12.61 37.96 -6.07
C GLU A 553 -13.65 36.98 -6.65
N ASN A 554 -13.70 36.83 -7.98
CA ASN A 554 -14.63 35.89 -8.62
C ASN A 554 -14.30 34.43 -8.29
N ILE A 555 -13.01 34.06 -8.21
CA ILE A 555 -12.60 32.71 -7.80
C ILE A 555 -12.95 32.47 -6.33
N GLU A 556 -12.67 33.41 -5.43
CA GLU A 556 -13.06 33.30 -4.02
C GLU A 556 -14.58 33.19 -3.85
N GLN A 557 -15.34 34.00 -4.59
CA GLN A 557 -16.80 33.94 -4.58
C GLN A 557 -17.30 32.57 -5.06
N PHE A 558 -16.72 32.04 -6.14
CA PHE A 558 -17.03 30.69 -6.62
C PHE A 558 -16.74 29.63 -5.56
N VAL A 559 -15.56 29.67 -4.91
CA VAL A 559 -15.20 28.72 -3.84
C VAL A 559 -16.22 28.79 -2.68
N ARG A 560 -16.61 30.00 -2.26
CA ARG A 560 -17.63 30.18 -1.21
C ARG A 560 -18.97 29.58 -1.61
N GLN A 561 -19.48 29.94 -2.79
CA GLN A 561 -20.76 29.43 -3.31
C GLN A 561 -20.75 27.90 -3.48
N SER A 562 -19.65 27.35 -3.99
CA SER A 562 -19.43 25.92 -4.15
C SER A 562 -19.53 25.16 -2.83
N ARG A 563 -18.84 25.65 -1.79
CA ARG A 563 -18.84 25.04 -0.45
C ARG A 563 -20.16 25.23 0.31
N GLU A 564 -20.89 26.32 0.05
CA GLU A 564 -22.23 26.54 0.58
C GLU A 564 -23.26 25.61 -0.06
N ALA A 565 -23.15 25.39 -1.38
CA ALA A 565 -24.06 24.54 -2.14
C ALA A 565 -23.92 23.05 -1.75
N GLN A 566 -22.69 22.58 -1.55
CA GLN A 566 -22.43 21.20 -1.19
C GLN A 566 -21.33 21.10 -0.14
N LYS A 567 -21.72 20.74 1.08
CA LYS A 567 -20.77 20.47 2.16
C LYS A 567 -20.12 19.12 1.94
N PHE A 568 -18.79 19.09 2.01
CA PHE A 568 -18.02 17.87 2.01
C PHE A 568 -17.37 17.67 3.38
N GLU A 569 -17.60 16.52 4.00
CA GLU A 569 -17.01 16.16 5.28
C GLU A 569 -16.00 15.03 5.05
N PHE A 570 -14.80 15.22 5.60
CA PHE A 570 -13.79 14.18 5.53
C PHE A 570 -14.14 13.01 6.47
N PRO A 571 -14.16 11.77 5.97
CA PRO A 571 -14.30 10.60 6.84
C PRO A 571 -13.15 10.51 7.86
N GLU A 572 -13.47 10.57 9.16
CA GLU A 572 -12.47 10.47 10.24
C GLU A 572 -11.61 9.19 10.21
N TRP A 573 -12.17 8.11 9.63
CA TRP A 573 -11.53 6.79 9.57
C TRP A 573 -10.58 6.62 8.36
N LEU A 574 -10.56 7.58 7.43
CA LEU A 574 -9.80 7.49 6.19
C LEU A 574 -8.77 8.64 6.12
N PRO A 575 -7.48 8.34 6.33
CA PRO A 575 -6.42 9.32 6.20
C PRO A 575 -6.38 9.93 4.80
N ALA A 576 -5.96 11.18 4.70
CA ALA A 576 -5.84 11.88 3.42
C ALA A 576 -4.87 11.17 2.49
N SER A 577 -3.76 10.61 2.98
CA SER A 577 -2.80 9.87 2.16
C SER A 577 -3.42 8.62 1.49
N VAL A 578 -4.28 7.89 2.21
CA VAL A 578 -5.01 6.73 1.68
C VAL A 578 -6.09 7.17 0.70
N LEU A 579 -6.79 8.26 1.02
CA LEU A 579 -7.78 8.87 0.13
C LEU A 579 -7.15 9.27 -1.21
N VAL A 580 -6.01 9.98 -1.18
CA VAL A 580 -5.28 10.37 -2.39
C VAL A 580 -4.82 9.14 -3.17
N LEU A 581 -4.32 8.11 -2.48
CA LEU A 581 -3.96 6.85 -3.13
C LEU A 581 -5.16 6.23 -3.85
N ALA A 582 -6.34 6.21 -3.22
CA ALA A 582 -7.56 5.68 -3.80
C ALA A 582 -7.98 6.45 -5.06
N CYS A 583 -7.95 7.79 -5.00
CA CYS A 583 -8.21 8.66 -6.15
C CYS A 583 -7.25 8.39 -7.33
N LEU A 584 -5.95 8.21 -7.05
CA LEU A 584 -4.96 7.87 -8.07
C LEU A 584 -5.21 6.51 -8.71
N LYS A 585 -5.41 5.47 -7.90
CA LYS A 585 -5.58 4.08 -8.37
C LYS A 585 -6.87 3.90 -9.16
N HIS A 586 -7.93 4.61 -8.76
CA HIS A 586 -9.24 4.54 -9.39
C HIS A 586 -9.51 5.71 -10.36
N GLN A 587 -8.50 6.52 -10.68
CA GLN A 587 -8.61 7.67 -11.58
C GLN A 587 -9.81 8.58 -11.29
N THR A 588 -10.11 8.77 -10.00
CA THR A 588 -11.23 9.60 -9.54
C THR A 588 -10.70 10.96 -9.09
N PRO A 589 -11.35 12.08 -9.47
CA PRO A 589 -10.90 13.39 -9.03
C PRO A 589 -10.78 13.51 -7.50
N LEU A 590 -9.86 14.36 -7.05
CA LEU A 590 -9.78 14.73 -5.65
C LEU A 590 -10.91 15.70 -5.31
N PRO A 591 -11.63 15.51 -4.18
CA PRO A 591 -12.56 16.52 -3.67
C PRO A 591 -11.82 17.84 -3.43
N PRO A 592 -12.28 18.99 -3.97
CA PRO A 592 -11.62 20.28 -3.81
C PRO A 592 -11.35 20.69 -2.36
N GLU A 593 -12.19 20.21 -1.45
CA GLU A 593 -12.05 20.47 -0.02
C GLU A 593 -10.68 20.04 0.54
N ILE A 594 -9.96 19.12 -0.14
CA ILE A 594 -8.65 18.62 0.29
C ILE A 594 -7.55 19.69 0.22
N TRP A 595 -7.63 20.63 -0.72
CA TRP A 595 -6.75 21.80 -0.77
C TRP A 595 -7.43 23.07 -0.28
N ARG A 596 -8.77 23.15 -0.32
CA ARG A 596 -9.49 24.34 0.16
C ARG A 596 -9.42 24.50 1.67
N LEU A 597 -9.51 23.42 2.46
CA LEU A 597 -9.40 23.51 3.93
C LEU A 597 -8.09 24.15 4.41
N PRO A 598 -6.90 23.72 3.93
CA PRO A 598 -5.65 24.38 4.30
C PRO A 598 -5.54 25.85 3.87
N ILE A 599 -6.21 26.26 2.80
CA ILE A 599 -6.09 27.62 2.23
C ILE A 599 -7.10 28.59 2.87
N TRP A 600 -8.36 28.16 3.04
CA TRP A 600 -9.46 29.02 3.48
C TRP A 600 -10.06 28.63 4.84
N GLY A 601 -9.63 27.53 5.47
CA GLY A 601 -10.18 27.05 6.74
C GLY A 601 -11.62 26.50 6.62
N VAL A 602 -12.23 26.17 7.76
CA VAL A 602 -13.62 25.70 7.86
C VAL A 602 -14.58 26.87 7.65
N ILE A 603 -15.72 26.64 6.98
CA ILE A 603 -16.80 27.64 6.92
C ILE A 603 -17.55 27.63 8.26
N ASP A 604 -17.20 28.57 9.14
CA ASP A 604 -18.01 28.83 10.32
C ASP A 604 -19.28 29.59 9.90
N SER A 605 -20.44 28.97 10.13
CA SER A 605 -21.77 29.56 9.86
C SER A 605 -22.05 30.86 10.63
N GLU A 606 -21.18 31.25 11.58
CA GLU A 606 -21.27 32.53 12.29
C GLU A 606 -20.64 33.70 11.54
N SER A 607 -19.73 33.45 10.58
CA SER A 607 -19.12 34.49 9.75
C SER A 607 -20.07 35.11 8.71
N CYS A 608 -21.26 34.53 8.53
CA CYS A 608 -22.34 35.07 7.69
C CYS A 608 -23.25 36.07 8.42
N LYS A 609 -22.98 36.39 9.69
CA LYS A 609 -23.72 37.42 10.44
C LYS A 609 -22.79 38.50 10.98
N GLY A 610 -22.37 39.37 10.07
CA GLY A 610 -22.11 40.77 10.37
C GLY A 610 -20.66 41.12 10.66
N GLU A 611 -20.07 41.87 9.75
CA GLU A 611 -19.40 43.12 10.10
C GLU A 611 -19.40 44.05 8.87
N GLN A 612 -20.51 44.77 8.71
CA GLN A 612 -20.40 46.16 8.26
C GLN A 612 -19.80 46.94 9.43
N LYS A 613 -18.54 47.35 9.29
CA LYS A 613 -18.06 48.66 9.74
C LYS A 613 -16.74 49.03 9.09
#